data_AF-A0A6V7XE63-F1
#
_entry.id   AF-A0A6V7XE63-F1
#
_cell.length_a   1.000
_cell.length_b   1.000
_cell.length_c   1.000
_cell.angle_alpha   90.00
_cell.angle_beta   90.00
_cell.angle_gamma   90.00
#
_symmetry.space_group_name_H-M   'P 1'
#
loop_
_entity.id
_entity.type
_entity.pdbx_description
1 polymer ?
#
loop_
_entity_poly.entity_id
_entity_poly.type
_entity_poly.pdbx_seq_one_letter_code
_entity_poly.pdbx_strand_id
1 'polypeptide(L)'
;MSTLSIKNLNNCHNIENKSTKILPFNDIIQHKTFKSSPFSFIRKKCFRRKINPNNYNDLIWLSKRIISIAGIKNDFPQIGIICGSGLNNLADRMEKPIIIPFDKLPGFPLPSVIGHKGNVIFGWLGGKYCICLQGRFHPYEHNMDMALCTMPVRLMAMMGVKTLIASNAAGGVNPDLNIGDLMILKDHIFMPGLIGFSPLVGLNDPRFGNRFVSMQNAYDQKLRS
;
A
#
# COMPACT_ATOMS: atom_id res chain seq x y z
N MET A 1 6.29 -20.88 9.01
CA MET A 1 6.48 -20.75 7.56
C MET A 1 6.27 -19.30 7.17
N SER A 2 7.11 -18.74 6.30
CA SER A 2 6.90 -17.41 5.73
C SER A 2 6.41 -17.57 4.29
N THR A 3 5.42 -16.80 3.89
CA THR A 3 4.90 -16.83 2.52
C THR A 3 5.11 -15.49 1.86
N LEU A 4 5.39 -15.53 0.56
CA LEU A 4 5.58 -14.35 -0.27
C LEU A 4 4.53 -14.36 -1.38
N SER A 5 3.67 -13.35 -1.34
CA SER A 5 2.73 -12.98 -2.40
C SER A 5 3.36 -11.93 -3.27
N ILE A 6 3.48 -12.17 -4.57
CA ILE A 6 3.94 -11.14 -5.51
C ILE A 6 2.85 -10.89 -6.55
N LYS A 7 2.42 -9.63 -6.66
CA LYS A 7 1.32 -9.19 -7.52
C LYS A 7 1.75 -8.02 -8.39
N ASN A 8 1.43 -8.10 -9.69
CA ASN A 8 1.55 -6.99 -10.61
C ASN A 8 0.26 -6.15 -10.58
N LEU A 9 0.39 -4.84 -10.36
CA LEU A 9 -0.74 -3.90 -10.27
C LEU A 9 -1.13 -3.32 -11.64
N ASN A 10 -0.38 -3.61 -12.71
CA ASN A 10 -0.63 -3.05 -14.05
C ASN A 10 -1.94 -3.51 -14.70
N ASN A 11 -2.55 -4.61 -14.23
CA ASN A 11 -3.81 -5.13 -14.78
C ASN A 11 -5.05 -4.30 -14.41
N CYS A 12 -4.91 -3.20 -13.67
CA CYS A 12 -5.98 -2.21 -13.47
C CYS A 12 -6.21 -1.29 -14.70
N HIS A 13 -5.40 -1.37 -15.75
CA HIS A 13 -5.41 -0.42 -16.87
C HIS A 13 -5.70 -0.99 -18.27
N ASN A 14 -6.17 -2.23 -18.42
CA ASN A 14 -6.54 -2.74 -19.74
C ASN A 14 -7.88 -2.17 -20.22
N ILE A 15 -7.83 -0.99 -20.82
CA ILE A 15 -8.81 -0.51 -21.81
C ILE A 15 -8.03 -0.06 -23.04
N GLU A 16 -8.22 -0.80 -24.14
CA GLU A 16 -7.82 -0.36 -25.47
C GLU A 16 -8.55 0.93 -25.85
N ASN A 17 -7.75 1.92 -26.27
CA ASN A 17 -8.06 3.06 -27.13
C ASN A 17 -9.54 3.43 -27.35
N LYS A 18 -10.05 4.38 -26.55
CA LYS A 18 -10.84 5.52 -27.06
C LYS A 18 -10.41 6.79 -26.33
N SER A 19 -10.16 7.84 -27.12
CA SER A 19 -9.53 9.09 -26.72
C SER A 19 -10.14 9.73 -25.48
N THR A 20 -9.46 9.64 -24.35
CA THR A 20 -9.51 10.66 -23.29
C THR A 20 -8.07 11.00 -22.96
N LYS A 21 -7.68 12.25 -23.27
CA LYS A 21 -6.36 12.78 -22.96
C LYS A 21 -6.15 12.69 -21.45
N ILE A 22 -5.33 11.75 -21.01
CA ILE A 22 -4.70 11.80 -19.70
C ILE A 22 -3.76 13.00 -19.77
N LEU A 23 -4.07 14.06 -19.03
CA LEU A 23 -3.21 15.23 -18.98
C LEU A 23 -1.84 14.83 -18.39
N PRO A 24 -0.72 15.21 -19.04
CA PRO A 24 0.61 14.96 -18.48
C PRO A 24 0.75 15.68 -17.12
N PHE A 25 1.37 15.00 -16.17
CA PHE A 25 1.46 15.41 -14.76
C PHE A 25 2.25 16.72 -14.54
N ASN A 26 2.93 17.23 -15.58
CA ASN A 26 3.79 18.42 -15.52
C ASN A 26 3.02 19.76 -15.57
N ASP A 27 1.73 19.77 -15.94
CA ASP A 27 1.01 21.03 -16.20
C ASP A 27 0.27 21.64 -14.98
N ILE A 28 0.48 21.13 -13.75
CA ILE A 28 -0.24 21.60 -12.55
C ILE A 28 0.71 22.10 -11.46
N ILE A 29 1.88 22.61 -11.83
CA ILE A 29 2.75 23.36 -10.91
C ILE A 29 3.01 24.74 -11.49
N GLN A 30 2.04 25.65 -11.33
CA GLN A 30 2.33 27.09 -11.37
C GLN A 30 2.29 27.67 -9.95
N HIS A 31 3.50 28.04 -9.52
CA HIS A 31 3.91 29.00 -8.50
C HIS A 31 2.82 29.71 -7.69
N LYS A 32 2.82 29.47 -6.37
CA LYS A 32 2.69 30.55 -5.38
C LYS A 32 3.72 30.37 -4.27
N THR A 33 4.69 31.26 -4.27
CA THR A 33 5.67 31.48 -3.21
C THR A 33 4.97 31.99 -1.95
N PHE A 34 5.15 31.31 -0.82
CA PHE A 34 4.71 31.83 0.49
C PHE A 34 5.90 32.43 1.24
N LYS A 35 5.85 33.75 1.43
CA LYS A 35 6.77 34.50 2.30
C LYS A 35 6.52 34.16 3.77
N SER A 36 7.59 34.20 4.55
CA SER A 36 7.72 33.90 5.98
C SER A 36 7.20 35.00 6.92
N SER A 37 6.44 34.64 7.97
CA SER A 37 6.49 35.16 9.37
C SER A 37 5.33 34.55 10.21
N PRO A 38 5.18 34.81 11.54
CA PRO A 38 5.97 34.27 12.64
C PRO A 38 5.13 33.38 13.62
N PHE A 39 5.80 32.39 14.23
CA PHE A 39 5.58 31.87 15.59
C PHE A 39 4.32 31.03 15.95
N SER A 40 4.55 29.71 15.90
CA SER A 40 4.37 28.72 16.99
C SER A 40 3.00 28.27 17.52
N PHE A 41 1.85 28.77 17.08
CA PHE A 41 0.56 28.30 17.64
C PHE A 41 -0.32 27.39 16.74
N ILE A 42 0.09 27.12 15.48
CA ILE A 42 -0.74 26.40 14.49
C ILE A 42 -0.35 24.92 14.29
N ARG A 43 0.54 24.34 15.12
CA ARG A 43 1.01 22.95 14.91
C ARG A 43 0.03 21.83 15.32
N LYS A 44 -1.11 22.11 15.97
CA LYS A 44 -2.01 21.05 16.50
C LYS A 44 -3.26 20.73 15.68
N LYS A 45 -3.64 21.52 14.65
CA LYS A 45 -4.95 21.35 13.98
C LYS A 45 -4.96 20.44 12.74
N CYS A 46 -3.79 20.05 12.22
CA CYS A 46 -3.69 19.25 10.98
C CYS A 46 -3.97 17.74 11.14
N PHE A 47 -4.15 17.21 12.36
CA PHE A 47 -4.34 15.77 12.61
C PHE A 47 -5.78 15.26 12.52
N ARG A 48 -6.75 16.10 12.12
CA ARG A 48 -8.19 15.80 12.27
C ARG A 48 -8.95 15.46 10.99
N ARG A 49 -8.28 15.25 9.85
CA ARG A 49 -9.00 14.78 8.66
C ARG A 49 -9.34 13.30 8.84
N LYS A 50 -10.63 12.99 8.97
CA LYS A 50 -11.12 11.62 8.88
C LYS A 50 -10.91 11.13 7.44
N ILE A 51 -10.24 10.00 7.28
CA ILE A 51 -10.00 9.38 5.98
C ILE A 51 -10.98 8.23 5.83
N ASN A 52 -11.72 8.22 4.73
CA ASN A 52 -12.52 7.06 4.34
C ASN A 52 -11.70 6.17 3.38
N PRO A 53 -11.37 4.92 3.75
CA PRO A 53 -10.63 3.99 2.90
C PRO A 53 -11.27 3.68 1.54
N ASN A 54 -12.59 3.91 1.40
CA ASN A 54 -13.33 3.71 0.15
C ASN A 54 -13.48 4.96 -0.69
N ASN A 55 -13.09 6.13 -0.18
CA ASN A 55 -13.23 7.39 -0.91
C ASN A 55 -11.96 7.74 -1.69
N TYR A 56 -12.06 7.81 -3.02
CA TYR A 56 -10.93 8.14 -3.89
C TYR A 56 -10.28 9.49 -3.54
N ASN A 57 -11.09 10.53 -3.27
CA ASN A 57 -10.58 11.87 -3.02
C ASN A 57 -9.81 11.97 -1.68
N ASP A 58 -10.23 11.19 -0.67
CA ASP A 58 -9.48 11.09 0.58
C ASP A 58 -8.15 10.36 0.38
N LEU A 59 -8.14 9.27 -0.39
CA LEU A 59 -6.92 8.49 -0.64
C LEU A 59 -5.91 9.25 -1.51
N ILE A 60 -6.35 9.96 -2.55
CA ILE A 60 -5.43 10.76 -3.39
C ILE A 60 -4.89 11.96 -2.61
N TRP A 61 -5.66 12.53 -1.69
CA TRP A 61 -5.17 13.57 -0.78
C TRP A 61 -4.12 13.00 0.17
N LEU A 62 -4.37 11.81 0.74
CA LEU A 62 -3.46 11.15 1.67
C LEU A 62 -2.16 10.71 0.98
N SER A 63 -2.22 10.17 -0.24
CA SER A 63 -1.03 9.79 -1.01
C SER A 63 -0.14 11.01 -1.30
N LYS A 64 -0.73 12.12 -1.76
CA LYS A 64 -0.02 13.40 -1.95
C LYS A 64 0.58 13.92 -0.65
N ARG A 65 -0.13 13.76 0.48
CA ARG A 65 0.37 14.16 1.79
C ARG A 65 1.57 13.32 2.23
N ILE A 66 1.53 12.00 2.03
CA ILE A 66 2.64 11.09 2.32
C ILE A 66 3.86 11.44 1.47
N ILE A 67 3.69 11.62 0.15
CA ILE A 67 4.76 12.07 -0.78
C ILE A 67 5.37 13.39 -0.31
N SER A 68 4.52 14.36 0.08
CA SER A 68 4.97 15.66 0.57
C SER A 68 5.75 15.58 1.88
N ILE A 69 5.32 14.74 2.84
CA ILE A 69 6.04 14.50 4.09
C ILE A 69 7.37 13.81 3.81
N ALA A 70 7.40 12.87 2.87
CA ALA A 70 8.61 12.17 2.44
C ALA A 70 9.59 13.07 1.67
N GLY A 71 9.16 14.24 1.20
CA GLY A 71 10.01 15.13 0.39
C GLY A 71 10.32 14.59 -1.02
N ILE A 72 9.51 13.63 -1.51
CA ILE A 72 9.69 13.01 -2.83
C ILE A 72 9.22 13.98 -3.92
N LYS A 73 10.07 14.24 -4.91
CA LYS A 73 9.78 15.17 -6.02
C LYS A 73 9.63 14.46 -7.37
N ASN A 74 10.62 13.63 -7.73
CA ASN A 74 10.73 13.06 -9.08
C ASN A 74 10.87 11.53 -9.09
N ASP A 75 11.46 10.93 -8.05
CA ASP A 75 11.70 9.49 -7.99
C ASP A 75 10.55 8.80 -7.26
N PHE A 76 9.59 8.25 -7.99
CA PHE A 76 8.45 7.52 -7.41
C PHE A 76 8.75 6.01 -7.32
N PRO A 77 8.42 5.36 -6.19
CA PRO A 77 8.70 3.94 -6.00
C PRO A 77 7.89 3.10 -6.97
N GLN A 78 8.54 2.17 -7.67
CA GLN A 78 7.87 1.25 -8.59
C GLN A 78 7.43 -0.05 -7.91
N ILE A 79 8.01 -0.34 -6.74
CA ILE A 79 7.78 -1.56 -5.96
C ILE A 79 7.26 -1.18 -4.57
N GLY A 80 6.14 -1.79 -4.19
CA GLY A 80 5.56 -1.74 -2.87
C GLY A 80 5.84 -3.05 -2.13
N ILE A 81 6.24 -2.96 -0.87
CA ILE A 81 6.52 -4.09 -0.01
C ILE A 81 5.63 -3.99 1.23
N ILE A 82 4.93 -5.07 1.59
CA ILE A 82 4.19 -5.18 2.85
C ILE A 82 4.83 -6.27 3.68
N CYS A 83 5.55 -5.88 4.73
CA CYS A 83 6.19 -6.82 5.63
C CYS A 83 5.16 -7.40 6.62
N GLY A 84 4.99 -8.72 6.56
CA GLY A 84 4.30 -9.48 7.60
C GLY A 84 5.23 -9.91 8.74
N SER A 85 4.63 -10.62 9.71
CA SER A 85 5.35 -11.26 10.80
C SER A 85 6.53 -12.10 10.28
N GLY A 86 7.70 -11.94 10.92
CA GLY A 86 8.94 -12.64 10.55
C GLY A 86 9.77 -11.96 9.45
N LEU A 87 9.25 -10.97 8.73
CA LEU A 87 9.98 -10.26 7.66
C LEU A 87 10.06 -8.74 7.87
N ASN A 88 9.74 -8.25 9.07
CA ASN A 88 9.86 -6.83 9.42
C ASN A 88 11.30 -6.29 9.37
N ASN A 89 12.29 -7.17 9.57
CA ASN A 89 13.72 -6.82 9.47
C ASN A 89 14.14 -6.54 8.02
N LEU A 90 13.35 -6.93 7.01
CA LEU A 90 13.62 -6.58 5.62
C LEU A 90 13.62 -5.06 5.43
N ALA A 91 12.70 -4.37 6.10
CA ALA A 91 12.58 -2.92 5.99
C ALA A 91 13.77 -2.19 6.64
N ASP A 92 14.40 -2.81 7.65
CA ASP A 92 15.60 -2.27 8.31
C ASP A 92 16.85 -2.34 7.39
N ARG A 93 16.80 -3.11 6.29
CA ARG A 93 17.87 -3.21 5.29
C ARG A 93 17.76 -2.21 4.15
N MET A 94 16.75 -1.34 4.15
CA MET A 94 16.62 -0.34 3.08
C MET A 94 17.69 0.74 3.19
N GLU A 95 18.33 1.03 2.07
CA GLU A 95 19.33 2.08 1.95
C GLU A 95 18.66 3.46 1.80
N LYS A 96 19.27 4.48 2.41
CA LYS A 96 18.76 5.87 2.44
C LYS A 96 17.28 5.95 2.85
N PRO A 97 16.89 5.37 4.00
CA PRO A 97 15.49 5.25 4.36
C PRO A 97 14.89 6.59 4.76
N ILE A 98 13.68 6.86 4.27
CA ILE A 98 12.80 7.92 4.74
C ILE A 98 11.67 7.24 5.50
N ILE A 99 11.67 7.37 6.83
CA ILE A 99 10.75 6.67 7.72
C ILE A 99 9.64 7.62 8.17
N ILE A 100 8.39 7.23 7.94
CA ILE A 100 7.19 7.96 8.38
C ILE A 100 6.37 7.03 9.28
N PRO A 101 6.32 7.30 10.59
CA PRO A 101 5.50 6.51 11.51
C PRO A 101 4.01 6.64 11.19
N PHE A 102 3.25 5.56 11.40
CA PHE A 102 1.81 5.51 11.16
C PHE A 102 1.05 6.56 11.98
N ASP A 103 1.52 6.86 13.19
CA ASP A 103 0.92 7.89 14.07
C ASP A 103 0.97 9.32 13.48
N LYS A 104 1.82 9.55 12.47
CA LYS A 104 1.91 10.82 11.74
C LYS A 104 0.98 10.88 10.53
N LEU A 105 0.32 9.78 10.19
CA LEU A 105 -0.51 9.65 8.99
C LEU A 105 -2.00 9.56 9.38
N PRO A 106 -2.83 10.52 8.94
CA PRO A 106 -4.26 10.45 9.24
C PRO A 106 -4.89 9.22 8.57
N GLY A 107 -5.75 8.52 9.32
CA GLY A 107 -6.40 7.29 8.86
C GLY A 107 -5.59 6.00 9.00
N PHE A 108 -4.30 6.08 9.37
CA PHE A 108 -3.52 4.88 9.69
C PHE A 108 -3.77 4.48 11.15
N PRO A 109 -4.20 3.23 11.42
CA PRO A 109 -4.28 2.72 12.78
C PRO A 109 -2.87 2.47 13.34
N LEU A 110 -2.74 2.54 14.66
CA LEU A 110 -1.56 2.06 15.35
C LEU A 110 -1.57 0.52 15.34
N PRO A 111 -0.47 -0.15 14.99
CA PRO A 111 -0.40 -1.60 15.05
C PRO A 111 -0.55 -2.05 16.52
N SER A 112 -1.43 -3.02 16.78
CA SER A 112 -1.57 -3.61 18.11
C SER A 112 -0.82 -4.95 18.25
N VAL A 113 -0.47 -5.57 17.12
CA VAL A 113 0.26 -6.85 17.04
C VAL A 113 1.76 -6.68 17.32
N ILE A 114 2.27 -7.54 18.21
CA ILE A 114 3.70 -7.62 18.56
C ILE A 114 4.56 -7.80 17.29
N GLY A 115 5.61 -6.98 17.18
CA GLY A 115 6.56 -7.02 16.07
C GLY A 115 6.22 -6.09 14.90
N HIS A 116 5.05 -5.46 14.87
CA HIS A 116 4.70 -4.45 13.87
C HIS A 116 5.15 -3.06 14.33
N LYS A 117 6.27 -2.56 13.80
CA LYS A 117 6.82 -1.24 14.21
C LYS A 117 5.94 -0.06 13.78
N GLY A 118 5.16 -0.22 12.70
CA GLY A 118 4.17 0.76 12.27
C GLY A 118 4.78 1.93 11.49
N ASN A 119 5.50 1.64 10.41
CA ASN A 119 6.15 2.66 9.59
C ASN A 119 5.80 2.49 8.11
N VAL A 120 5.63 3.62 7.41
CA VAL A 120 5.80 3.71 5.96
C VAL A 120 7.25 4.12 5.72
N ILE A 121 7.98 3.35 4.93
CA ILE A 121 9.39 3.60 4.66
C ILE A 121 9.60 3.71 3.16
N PHE A 122 10.27 4.75 2.70
CA PHE A 122 10.79 4.83 1.34
C PHE A 122 12.28 4.59 1.37
N GLY A 123 12.84 3.91 0.37
CA GLY A 123 14.27 3.64 0.35
C GLY A 123 14.66 2.76 -0.82
N TRP A 124 15.93 2.40 -0.87
CA TRP A 124 16.49 1.56 -1.91
C TRP A 124 16.72 0.15 -1.39
N LEU A 125 16.35 -0.85 -2.17
CA LEU A 125 16.60 -2.25 -1.88
C LEU A 125 17.02 -2.95 -3.17
N GLY A 126 18.23 -3.51 -3.20
CA GLY A 126 18.77 -4.15 -4.41
C GLY A 126 18.82 -3.20 -5.62
N GLY A 127 19.17 -1.93 -5.40
CA GLY A 127 19.22 -0.90 -6.45
C GLY A 127 17.86 -0.46 -7.00
N LYS A 128 16.74 -0.89 -6.40
CA LYS A 128 15.38 -0.47 -6.76
C LYS A 128 14.80 0.44 -5.69
N TYR A 129 14.15 1.52 -6.12
CA TYR A 129 13.46 2.42 -5.22
C TYR A 129 12.08 1.87 -4.85
N CYS A 130 11.87 1.68 -3.56
CA CYS A 130 10.76 0.94 -2.98
C CYS A 130 10.02 1.78 -1.93
N ILE A 131 8.74 1.49 -1.78
CA ILE A 131 7.97 1.84 -0.58
C ILE A 131 7.69 0.56 0.20
N CYS A 132 7.93 0.56 1.51
CA CYS A 132 7.77 -0.58 2.38
C CYS A 132 6.86 -0.21 3.56
N LEU A 133 5.89 -1.06 3.88
CA LEU A 133 5.16 -1.02 5.14
C LEU A 133 5.81 -1.98 6.13
N GLN A 134 6.32 -1.43 7.23
CA GLN A 134 6.87 -2.21 8.32
C GLN A 134 5.75 -2.56 9.30
N GLY A 135 5.01 -3.60 8.93
CA GLY A 135 3.75 -4.00 9.54
C GLY A 135 2.55 -3.78 8.62
N ARG A 136 1.44 -4.41 8.95
CA ARG A 136 0.14 -4.29 8.26
C ARG A 136 -1.00 -4.28 9.28
N PHE A 137 -2.20 -4.03 8.78
CA PHE A 137 -3.43 -4.05 9.56
C PHE A 137 -4.15 -5.37 9.32
N HIS A 138 -4.60 -6.02 10.38
CA HIS A 138 -5.37 -7.24 10.25
C HIS A 138 -6.86 -6.95 10.49
N PRO A 139 -7.77 -7.53 9.67
CA PRO A 139 -9.20 -7.30 9.83
C PRO A 139 -9.75 -7.62 11.22
N TYR A 140 -9.18 -8.62 11.90
CA TYR A 140 -9.58 -9.00 13.26
C TYR A 140 -9.28 -7.91 14.31
N GLU A 141 -8.36 -6.97 14.05
CA GLU A 141 -8.07 -5.82 14.94
C GLU A 141 -9.06 -4.66 14.71
N HIS A 142 -9.87 -4.73 13.64
CA HIS A 142 -10.59 -3.57 13.09
C HIS A 142 -12.02 -3.91 12.67
N ASN A 143 -12.74 -4.73 13.44
CA ASN A 143 -14.15 -5.08 13.18
C ASN A 143 -14.40 -5.61 11.76
N MET A 144 -13.45 -6.37 11.21
CA MET A 144 -13.49 -6.88 9.84
C MET A 144 -13.54 -5.79 8.74
N ASP A 145 -13.06 -4.57 9.01
CA ASP A 145 -12.92 -3.52 8.00
C ASP A 145 -11.78 -3.84 7.01
N MET A 146 -12.15 -4.56 5.94
CA MET A 146 -11.24 -4.94 4.86
C MET A 146 -10.74 -3.74 4.06
N ALA A 147 -11.55 -2.67 3.96
CA ALA A 147 -11.18 -1.49 3.19
C ALA A 147 -10.07 -0.72 3.90
N LEU A 148 -10.15 -0.59 5.23
CA LEU A 148 -9.06 -0.04 6.05
C LEU A 148 -7.78 -0.88 5.89
N CYS A 149 -7.88 -2.21 5.98
CA CYS A 149 -6.71 -3.08 5.92
C CYS A 149 -6.02 -3.07 4.55
N THR A 150 -6.77 -2.84 3.48
CA THR A 150 -6.23 -2.77 2.10
C THR A 150 -5.97 -1.35 1.61
N MET A 151 -6.31 -0.32 2.39
CA MET A 151 -6.05 1.09 2.08
C MET A 151 -4.60 1.34 1.64
N PRO A 152 -3.56 0.79 2.31
CA PRO A 152 -2.19 1.07 1.90
C PRO A 152 -1.85 0.61 0.47
N VAL A 153 -2.52 -0.44 -0.03
CA VAL A 153 -2.35 -0.90 -1.41
C VAL A 153 -2.86 0.15 -2.41
N ARG A 154 -4.03 0.73 -2.14
CA ARG A 154 -4.58 1.83 -2.95
C ARG A 154 -3.66 3.06 -2.92
N LEU A 155 -3.13 3.40 -1.74
CA LEU A 155 -2.17 4.50 -1.60
C LEU A 155 -0.90 4.24 -2.39
N MET A 156 -0.31 3.04 -2.29
CA MET A 156 0.87 2.65 -3.08
C MET A 156 0.62 2.78 -4.59
N ALA A 157 -0.51 2.27 -5.08
CA ALA A 157 -0.88 2.38 -6.49
C ALA A 157 -0.98 3.86 -6.92
N MET A 158 -1.62 4.71 -6.11
CA MET A 158 -1.71 6.16 -6.37
C MET A 158 -0.36 6.88 -6.30
N MET A 159 0.64 6.32 -5.64
CA MET A 159 2.02 6.82 -5.59
C MET A 159 2.91 6.27 -6.71
N GLY A 160 2.33 5.52 -7.66
CA GLY A 160 3.03 5.02 -8.84
C GLY A 160 3.59 3.61 -8.72
N VAL A 161 3.30 2.89 -7.64
CA VAL A 161 3.71 1.48 -7.48
C VAL A 161 3.02 0.61 -8.51
N LYS A 162 3.80 -0.22 -9.20
CA LYS A 162 3.33 -1.16 -10.22
C LYS A 162 3.47 -2.62 -9.79
N THR A 163 4.35 -2.91 -8.84
CA THR A 163 4.56 -4.27 -8.31
C THR A 163 4.39 -4.27 -6.81
N LEU A 164 3.56 -5.16 -6.28
CA LEU A 164 3.35 -5.36 -4.85
C LEU A 164 3.94 -6.70 -4.42
N ILE A 165 4.83 -6.65 -3.45
CA ILE A 165 5.34 -7.82 -2.73
C ILE A 165 4.72 -7.78 -1.33
N ALA A 166 3.90 -8.76 -0.98
CA ALA A 166 3.31 -8.88 0.34
C ALA A 166 3.79 -10.17 1.00
N SER A 167 4.29 -10.08 2.22
CA SER A 167 4.72 -11.26 2.97
C SER A 167 3.82 -11.52 4.17
N ASN A 168 3.74 -12.78 4.60
CA ASN A 168 3.08 -13.16 5.85
C ASN A 168 3.74 -14.39 6.50
N ALA A 169 3.41 -14.63 7.76
CA ALA A 169 3.62 -15.93 8.38
C ALA A 169 2.34 -16.76 8.25
N ALA A 170 2.50 -18.06 8.00
CA ALA A 170 1.42 -19.01 7.89
C ALA A 170 1.78 -20.35 8.57
N GLY A 171 0.75 -21.11 8.95
CA GLY A 171 0.88 -22.54 9.26
C GLY A 171 0.86 -23.34 7.96
N GLY A 172 1.81 -24.28 7.83
CA GLY A 172 1.83 -25.20 6.70
C GLY A 172 0.80 -26.31 6.91
N VAL A 173 -0.06 -26.54 5.91
CA VAL A 173 -1.01 -27.68 5.90
C VAL A 173 -0.53 -28.81 4.99
N ASN A 174 0.36 -28.51 4.03
CA ASN A 174 1.04 -29.53 3.25
C ASN A 174 2.10 -30.18 4.16
N PRO A 175 2.06 -31.51 4.36
CA PRO A 175 2.99 -32.23 5.24
C PRO A 175 4.46 -32.14 4.79
N ASP A 176 4.73 -31.78 3.54
CA ASP A 176 6.10 -31.63 3.03
C ASP A 176 6.75 -30.31 3.46
N LEU A 177 5.98 -29.38 4.04
CA LEU A 177 6.47 -28.07 4.47
C LEU A 177 7.05 -28.11 5.88
N ASN A 178 8.24 -27.54 6.02
CA ASN A 178 8.95 -27.44 7.29
C ASN A 178 8.88 -26.02 7.88
N ILE A 179 9.17 -25.93 9.18
CA ILE A 179 9.36 -24.64 9.84
C ILE A 179 10.58 -23.95 9.22
N GLY A 180 10.40 -22.71 8.78
CA GLY A 180 11.44 -21.92 8.12
C GLY A 180 11.28 -21.84 6.61
N ASP A 181 10.49 -22.73 6.01
CA ASP A 181 10.29 -22.73 4.56
C ASP A 181 9.64 -21.43 4.07
N LEU A 182 10.09 -21.02 2.88
CA LEU A 182 9.50 -19.94 2.10
C LEU A 182 8.55 -20.54 1.06
N MET A 183 7.28 -20.17 1.15
CA MET A 183 6.27 -20.57 0.16
C MET A 183 5.89 -19.40 -0.74
N ILE A 184 6.15 -19.54 -2.04
CA ILE A 184 5.68 -18.60 -3.05
C ILE A 184 4.19 -18.87 -3.33
N LEU A 185 3.34 -17.87 -3.13
CA LEU A 185 1.90 -18.04 -3.38
C LEU A 185 1.63 -18.08 -4.88
N LYS A 186 1.03 -19.18 -5.33
CA LYS A 186 0.49 -19.33 -6.69
C LYS A 186 -0.98 -18.90 -6.79
N ASP A 187 -1.74 -19.10 -5.72
CA ASP A 187 -3.17 -18.82 -5.65
C ASP A 187 -3.65 -18.68 -4.20
N HIS A 188 -4.93 -18.34 -3.99
CA HIS A 188 -5.57 -18.33 -2.68
C HIS A 188 -7.04 -18.76 -2.72
N ILE A 189 -7.54 -19.28 -1.60
CA ILE A 189 -8.98 -19.41 -1.31
C ILE A 189 -9.37 -18.28 -0.38
N PHE A 190 -10.23 -17.36 -0.84
CA PHE A 190 -10.64 -16.19 -0.07
C PHE A 190 -11.96 -16.43 0.68
N MET A 191 -11.91 -17.24 1.74
CA MET A 191 -13.09 -17.62 2.54
C MET A 191 -13.91 -16.42 3.04
N PRO A 192 -13.33 -15.34 3.61
CA PRO A 192 -14.11 -14.17 4.00
C PRO A 192 -14.87 -13.53 2.83
N GLY A 193 -14.27 -13.51 1.63
CA GLY A 193 -14.92 -12.98 0.44
C GLY A 193 -16.16 -13.76 0.02
N LEU A 194 -16.17 -15.08 0.22
CA LEU A 194 -17.32 -15.94 -0.12
C LEU A 194 -18.57 -15.67 0.74
N ILE A 195 -18.37 -15.18 1.96
CA ILE A 195 -19.45 -14.81 2.88
C ILE A 195 -19.69 -13.29 2.94
N GLY A 196 -19.16 -12.54 1.96
CA GLY A 196 -19.44 -11.10 1.79
C GLY A 196 -18.46 -10.14 2.45
N PHE A 197 -17.39 -10.61 3.09
CA PHE A 197 -16.32 -9.75 3.62
C PHE A 197 -15.21 -9.56 2.59
N SER A 198 -15.32 -8.50 1.78
CA SER A 198 -14.33 -8.15 0.76
C SER A 198 -14.04 -6.64 0.78
N PRO A 199 -12.79 -6.21 0.48
CA PRO A 199 -12.44 -4.80 0.35
C PRO A 199 -13.13 -4.10 -0.85
N LEU A 200 -13.81 -4.87 -1.70
CA LEU A 200 -14.54 -4.38 -2.87
C LEU A 200 -16.07 -4.33 -2.66
N VAL A 201 -16.56 -4.71 -1.47
CA VAL A 201 -17.98 -4.53 -1.12
C VAL A 201 -18.31 -3.05 -1.00
N GLY A 202 -19.47 -2.65 -1.53
CA GLY A 202 -19.92 -1.25 -1.57
C GLY A 202 -19.99 -0.69 -3.00
N LEU A 203 -20.08 0.63 -3.14
CA LEU A 203 -20.09 1.32 -4.42
C LEU A 203 -18.70 1.30 -5.06
N ASN A 204 -18.63 1.04 -6.37
CA ASN A 204 -17.38 1.11 -7.12
C ASN A 204 -17.14 2.52 -7.64
N ASP A 205 -15.97 3.08 -7.35
CA ASP A 205 -15.49 4.27 -8.02
C ASP A 205 -14.63 3.84 -9.22
N PRO A 206 -15.03 4.15 -10.46
CA PRO A 206 -14.33 3.68 -11.67
C PRO A 206 -12.88 4.20 -11.76
N ARG A 207 -12.51 5.22 -10.99
CA ARG A 207 -11.13 5.73 -10.92
C ARG A 207 -10.18 4.76 -10.23
N PHE A 208 -10.67 3.82 -9.41
CA PHE A 208 -9.86 2.73 -8.87
C PHE A 208 -9.70 1.57 -9.85
N GLY A 209 -10.69 1.35 -10.72
CA GLY A 209 -10.72 0.25 -11.67
C GLY A 209 -12.13 -0.31 -11.89
N ASN A 210 -12.17 -1.48 -12.52
CA ASN A 210 -13.40 -2.15 -12.92
C ASN A 210 -14.24 -2.63 -11.73
N ARG A 211 -15.56 -2.62 -11.90
CA ARG A 211 -16.51 -3.11 -10.88
C ARG A 211 -16.27 -4.58 -10.53
N PHE A 212 -16.05 -5.40 -11.55
CA PHE A 212 -15.80 -6.82 -11.43
C PHE A 212 -14.37 -7.09 -11.90
N VAL A 213 -13.56 -7.65 -11.01
CA VAL A 213 -12.13 -7.87 -11.25
C VAL A 213 -11.87 -9.36 -11.29
N SER A 214 -11.26 -9.83 -12.38
CA SER A 214 -10.79 -11.21 -12.45
C SER A 214 -9.61 -11.40 -11.50
N MET A 215 -9.63 -12.52 -10.76
CA MET A 215 -8.50 -12.94 -9.91
C MET A 215 -7.59 -13.95 -10.61
N GLN A 216 -7.88 -14.30 -11.86
CA GLN A 216 -6.95 -15.08 -12.69
C GLN A 216 -5.63 -14.31 -12.80
N ASN A 217 -4.52 -15.02 -12.61
CA ASN A 217 -3.17 -14.44 -12.61
C ASN A 217 -2.99 -13.30 -11.58
N ALA A 218 -3.75 -13.30 -10.47
CA ALA A 218 -3.52 -12.35 -9.37
C ALA A 218 -2.11 -12.46 -8.78
N TYR A 219 -1.50 -13.63 -8.86
CA TYR A 219 -0.08 -13.87 -8.57
C TYR A 219 0.68 -14.03 -9.89
N ASP A 220 1.49 -13.02 -10.21
CA ASP A 220 2.16 -12.88 -11.50
C ASP A 220 3.07 -14.09 -11.78
N GLN A 221 2.89 -14.74 -12.93
CA GLN A 221 3.65 -15.95 -13.25
C GLN A 221 5.15 -15.70 -13.42
N LYS A 222 5.54 -14.56 -13.99
CA LYS A 222 6.95 -14.22 -14.24
C LYS A 222 7.68 -13.87 -12.95
N LEU A 223 6.97 -13.38 -11.94
CA LEU A 223 7.55 -13.09 -10.63
C LEU A 223 7.66 -14.34 -9.74
N ARG A 224 7.02 -15.45 -10.13
CA ARG A 224 7.10 -16.75 -9.42
C ARG A 224 8.12 -17.71 -10.01
N SER A 225 8.53 -17.51 -11.26
CA SER A 225 9.53 -18.29 -12.00
C SER A 225 10.93 -17.77 -11.77
#